data_AF-A0A146G3T2-F1
#
_entry.id   AF-A0A146G3T2-F1
#
_cell.length_a   1.000
_cell.length_b   1.000
_cell.length_c   1.000
_cell.angle_alpha   90.00
_cell.angle_beta   90.00
_cell.angle_gamma   90.00
#
_symmetry.space_group_name_H-M   'P 1'
#
loop_
_entity.id
_entity.type
_entity.pdbx_description
1 polymer ?
#
loop_
_entity_poly.entity_id
_entity_poly.type
_entity_poly.pdbx_seq_one_letter_code
_entity_poly.pdbx_strand_id
1 'polypeptide(L)'
;RIILSDALFYAQRYKPDAIVELSTLTGAIIIALGSHATGMFATDQALADKLSRAGEISGERVWQFPMWDEYHAMVKSRIADLKNLAGRPAGSTTAATFLAAFVGDYPFA
;
A
#
# COMPACT_ATOMS: atom_id res chain seq x y z
N ARG A 1 6.52 -7.84 1.85
CA ARG A 1 5.08 -8.11 1.68
C ARG A 1 4.59 -9.38 2.39
N ILE A 2 5.25 -10.55 2.29
CA ILE A 2 4.74 -11.78 2.96
C ILE A 2 4.74 -11.67 4.49
N ILE A 3 5.83 -11.20 5.11
CA ILE A 3 5.82 -10.97 6.56
C ILE A 3 4.86 -9.84 6.99
N LEU A 4 4.64 -8.88 6.09
CA LEU A 4 3.77 -7.73 6.34
C LEU A 4 2.30 -8.15 6.28
N SER A 5 1.91 -9.05 5.37
CA SER A 5 0.53 -9.54 5.32
C SER A 5 0.09 -10.18 6.63
N ASP A 6 0.96 -10.98 7.25
CA ASP A 6 0.67 -11.58 8.55
C ASP A 6 0.59 -10.53 9.66
N ALA A 7 1.51 -9.54 9.65
CA ALA A 7 1.51 -8.45 10.62
C ALA A 7 0.27 -7.55 10.49
N LEU A 8 -0.15 -7.23 9.27
CA LEU A 8 -1.34 -6.43 8.97
C LEU A 8 -2.60 -7.16 9.44
N PHE A 9 -2.72 -8.46 9.13
CA PHE A 9 -3.83 -9.27 9.61
C PHE A 9 -3.86 -9.34 11.14
N TYR A 10 -2.70 -9.56 11.76
CA TYR A 10 -2.58 -9.60 13.21
C TYR A 10 -2.95 -8.25 13.87
N ALA A 11 -2.59 -7.12 13.26
CA ALA A 11 -2.86 -5.78 13.78
C ALA A 11 -4.36 -5.49 13.94
N GLN A 12 -5.22 -6.13 13.14
CA GLN A 12 -6.68 -5.97 13.23
C GLN A 12 -7.26 -6.30 14.61
N ARG A 13 -6.59 -7.17 15.38
CA ARG A 13 -7.01 -7.51 16.76
C ARG A 13 -7.08 -6.31 17.69
N TYR A 14 -6.33 -5.25 17.38
CA TYR A 14 -6.29 -4.01 18.17
C TYR A 14 -7.46 -3.07 17.86
N LYS A 15 -8.30 -3.39 16.87
CA LYS A 15 -9.39 -2.55 16.39
C LYS A 15 -8.93 -1.11 16.10
N PRO A 16 -7.90 -0.93 15.24
CA PRO A 16 -7.30 0.37 15.02
C PRO A 16 -8.28 1.32 14.30
N ASP A 17 -8.16 2.62 14.55
CA ASP A 17 -8.87 3.63 13.75
C ASP A 17 -8.29 3.74 12.33
N ALA A 18 -7.00 3.43 12.17
CA ALA A 18 -6.29 3.36 10.90
C ALA A 18 -5.03 2.47 11.04
N ILE A 19 -4.64 1.81 9.95
CA ILE A 19 -3.39 1.06 9.83
C ILE A 19 -2.49 1.82 8.86
N VAL A 20 -1.26 2.11 9.27
CA VAL A 20 -0.24 2.72 8.40
C VAL A 20 0.99 1.82 8.35
N GLU A 21 1.36 1.37 7.16
CA GLU A 21 2.50 0.48 6.92
C GLU A 21 3.62 1.22 6.19
N LEU A 22 4.86 1.01 6.64
CA LEU A 22 6.03 1.63 6.01
C LEU A 22 7.08 0.56 5.70
N SER A 23 7.45 0.44 4.42
CA SER A 23 8.50 -0.48 3.99
C SER A 23 9.27 -0.02 2.76
N THR A 24 10.52 -0.45 2.68
CA THR A 24 11.36 -0.37 1.48
C THR A 24 10.97 -1.45 0.46
N LEU A 25 9.71 -1.42 0.02
CA LEU A 25 9.02 -2.59 -0.54
C LEU A 25 9.41 -2.97 -1.97
N THR A 26 9.61 -1.97 -2.83
CA THR A 26 9.81 -2.21 -4.26
C THR A 26 10.85 -1.27 -4.85
N GLY A 27 11.61 -1.76 -5.84
CA GLY A 27 12.44 -0.87 -6.67
C GLY A 27 11.62 -0.04 -7.66
N ALA A 28 10.38 -0.45 -7.96
CA ALA A 28 9.50 0.26 -8.89
C ALA A 28 9.15 1.67 -8.40
N ILE A 29 9.07 1.89 -7.08
CA ILE A 29 8.77 3.22 -6.54
C ILE A 29 9.94 4.19 -6.68
N ILE A 30 11.18 3.68 -6.63
CA ILE A 30 12.38 4.47 -6.89
C ILE A 30 12.39 4.96 -8.34
N ILE A 31 11.98 4.12 -9.29
CA ILE A 31 11.87 4.52 -10.71
C ILE A 31 10.80 5.61 -10.87
N ALA A 32 9.72 5.58 -10.09
CA ALA A 32 8.62 6.53 -10.20
C ALA A 32 8.88 7.89 -9.54
N LEU A 33 9.50 7.91 -8.34
CA LEU A 33 9.65 9.12 -7.51
C LEU A 33 11.10 9.49 -7.17
N GLY A 34 12.07 8.67 -7.54
CA GLY A 34 13.45 8.81 -7.08
C GLY A 34 13.57 8.69 -5.56
N SER A 35 14.41 9.53 -4.97
CA SER A 35 14.68 9.55 -3.52
C SER A 35 14.08 10.78 -2.81
N HIS A 36 13.15 11.48 -3.45
CA HIS A 36 12.66 12.78 -2.99
C HIS A 36 11.28 12.74 -2.32
N ALA A 37 10.49 11.69 -2.59
CA ALA A 37 9.18 11.51 -2.00
C ALA A 37 8.91 10.02 -1.78
N THR A 38 8.11 9.72 -0.76
CA THR A 38 7.61 8.36 -0.50
C THR A 38 6.35 8.11 -1.31
N GLY A 39 6.24 6.94 -1.93
CA GLY A 39 4.99 6.51 -2.57
C GLY A 39 3.99 6.04 -1.54
N MET A 40 2.80 6.64 -1.53
CA MET A 40 1.70 6.28 -0.64
C MET A 40 0.57 5.64 -1.44
N PHE A 41 -0.04 4.60 -0.87
CA PHE A 41 -1.21 3.92 -1.40
C PHE A 41 -2.22 3.84 -0.28
N ALA A 42 -3.46 4.25 -0.50
CA ALA A 42 -4.45 4.28 0.57
C ALA A 42 -5.79 3.73 0.12
N THR A 43 -6.48 3.05 1.03
CA THR A 43 -7.88 2.60 0.84
C THR A 43 -8.89 3.64 1.32
N ASP A 44 -8.46 4.64 2.10
CA ASP A 44 -9.29 5.72 2.61
C ASP A 44 -8.69 7.09 2.25
N GLN A 45 -9.50 7.95 1.62
CA GLN A 45 -9.02 9.25 1.15
C GLN A 45 -8.77 10.22 2.31
N ALA A 46 -9.56 10.16 3.39
CA ALA A 46 -9.36 11.05 4.53
C ALA A 46 -8.03 10.77 5.26
N LEU A 47 -7.61 9.50 5.31
CA LEU A 47 -6.29 9.09 5.80
C LEU A 47 -5.17 9.58 4.85
N ALA A 48 -5.34 9.39 3.54
CA ALA A 48 -4.38 9.85 2.53
C ALA A 48 -4.13 11.37 2.61
N ASP A 49 -5.20 12.16 2.72
CA ASP A 49 -5.12 13.62 2.80
C ASP A 49 -4.39 14.07 4.09
N LYS A 50 -4.67 13.40 5.22
CA LYS A 50 -3.98 13.67 6.50
C LYS A 50 -2.49 13.42 6.39
N LEU A 51 -2.09 12.29 5.81
CA LEU A 51 -0.69 11.93 5.62
C LEU A 51 0.00 12.89 4.63
N SER A 52 -0.66 13.25 3.54
CA SER A 52 -0.13 14.20 2.55
C SER A 52 0.12 15.57 3.18
N ARG A 53 -0.86 16.08 3.94
CA ARG A 53 -0.69 17.34 4.68
C ARG A 53 0.42 17.26 5.72
N ALA A 54 0.53 16.14 6.44
CA ALA A 54 1.61 15.95 7.41
C ALA A 54 2.98 15.96 6.73
N GLY A 55 3.12 15.32 5.57
CA GLY A 55 4.34 15.31 4.77
C GLY A 55 4.77 16.69 4.28
N GLU A 56 3.82 17.54 3.86
CA GLU A 56 4.13 18.92 3.49
C GLU A 56 4.58 19.78 4.69
N ILE A 57 4.02 19.54 5.88
CA ILE A 57 4.40 20.28 7.10
C ILE A 57 5.77 19.83 7.62
N SER A 58 6.05 18.53 7.61
CA SER A 58 7.31 17.98 8.13
C SER A 58 8.47 18.09 7.15
N GLY A 59 8.19 18.24 5.85
CA GLY A 59 9.17 18.14 4.77
C GLY A 59 9.37 16.71 4.26
N GLU A 60 8.72 15.71 4.87
CA GLU A 60 8.76 14.29 4.47
C GLU A 60 7.62 14.00 3.48
N ARG A 61 7.78 14.45 2.23
CA ARG A 61 6.71 14.39 1.23
C ARG A 61 6.30 12.97 0.89
N VAL A 62 4.99 12.77 0.77
CA VAL A 62 4.37 11.56 0.22
C VAL A 62 3.62 11.90 -1.07
N TRP A 63 3.57 10.98 -2.02
CA TRP A 63 2.77 11.12 -3.23
C TRP A 63 1.80 9.95 -3.35
N GLN A 64 0.50 10.25 -3.46
CA GLN A 64 -0.54 9.23 -3.57
C GLN A 64 -0.54 8.59 -4.96
N PHE A 65 -0.49 7.27 -5.00
CA PHE A 65 -0.67 6.46 -6.20
C PHE A 65 -2.06 5.81 -6.22
N PRO A 66 -2.59 5.47 -7.41
CA PRO A 66 -3.91 4.88 -7.52
C PRO A 66 -3.97 3.45 -6.98
N MET A 67 -5.13 3.07 -6.46
CA MET A 67 -5.49 1.70 -6.06
C MET A 67 -6.80 1.26 -6.75
N TRP A 68 -6.84 1.38 -8.07
CA TRP A 68 -8.02 0.98 -8.86
C TRP A 68 -8.18 -0.54 -8.95
N ASP A 69 -9.41 -1.00 -9.22
CA ASP A 69 -9.80 -2.42 -9.29
C ASP A 69 -9.02 -3.21 -10.35
N GLU A 70 -8.55 -2.56 -11.41
CA GLU A 70 -7.71 -3.18 -12.43
C GLU A 70 -6.41 -3.75 -11.84
N TYR A 71 -5.83 -3.07 -10.84
CA TYR A 71 -4.65 -3.57 -10.14
C TYR A 71 -4.98 -4.74 -9.21
N HIS A 72 -6.20 -4.81 -8.67
CA HIS A 72 -6.69 -5.98 -7.91
C HIS A 72 -6.80 -7.21 -8.81
N ALA A 73 -7.27 -7.05 -10.06
CA ALA A 73 -7.30 -8.14 -11.02
C ALA A 73 -5.89 -8.67 -11.34
N MET A 74 -4.87 -7.81 -11.34
CA MET A 74 -3.49 -8.22 -11.60
C MET A 74 -2.91 -9.16 -10.55
N VAL A 75 -3.36 -9.11 -9.29
CA VAL A 75 -2.86 -9.94 -8.18
C VAL A 75 -3.69 -11.22 -7.94
N LYS A 76 -4.73 -11.47 -8.73
CA LYS A 76 -5.49 -12.73 -8.67
C LYS A 76 -4.62 -13.92 -9.10
N SER A 77 -4.83 -15.05 -8.43
CA SER A 77 -4.19 -16.33 -8.76
C SER A 77 -5.23 -17.34 -9.29
N ARG A 78 -4.75 -18.33 -10.06
CA ARG A 78 -5.59 -19.43 -10.56
C ARG A 78 -5.68 -20.60 -9.57
N ILE A 79 -4.74 -20.69 -8.63
CA ILE A 79 -4.56 -21.84 -7.72
C ILE A 79 -4.59 -21.44 -6.24
N ALA A 80 -4.70 -20.15 -5.95
CA ALA A 80 -4.78 -19.56 -4.62
C ALA A 80 -5.64 -18.29 -4.70
N ASP A 81 -5.98 -17.70 -3.56
CA ASP A 81 -6.76 -16.45 -3.54
C ASP A 81 -5.99 -15.29 -4.19
N LEU A 82 -4.70 -15.18 -3.88
CA LEU A 82 -3.81 -14.14 -4.38
C LEU A 82 -2.44 -14.70 -4.76
N LYS A 83 -1.79 -14.07 -5.74
CA LYS A 83 -0.36 -14.23 -6.00
C LYS A 83 0.38 -13.00 -5.47
N ASN A 84 1.55 -13.22 -4.87
CA ASN A 84 2.35 -12.16 -4.27
C ASN A 84 3.08 -11.27 -5.29
N LEU A 85 3.12 -11.66 -6.56
CA LEU A 85 3.79 -10.93 -7.65
C LEU A 85 2.90 -10.87 -8.89
N ALA A 86 2.89 -9.70 -9.55
CA ALA A 86 2.07 -9.43 -10.74
C ALA A 86 2.89 -8.95 -11.96
N GLY A 87 4.19 -9.25 -11.99
CA GLY A 87 5.09 -8.81 -13.06
C GLY A 87 5.71 -7.43 -12.80
N ARG A 88 6.33 -6.86 -13.85
CA ARG A 88 7.03 -5.56 -13.78
C ARG A 88 6.09 -4.33 -13.85
N PRO A 89 5.07 -4.29 -14.73
CA PRO A 89 4.18 -3.13 -14.81
C PRO A 89 3.46 -2.89 -13.49
N ALA A 90 3.34 -1.63 -13.07
CA ALA A 90 2.67 -1.24 -11.82
C ALA A 90 3.16 -2.01 -10.58
N GLY A 91 4.46 -2.31 -10.51
CA GLY A 91 5.04 -3.15 -9.46
C GLY A 91 4.81 -2.63 -8.03
N SER A 92 4.83 -1.30 -7.82
CA SER A 92 4.51 -0.68 -6.53
C SER A 92 3.02 -0.80 -6.22
N THR A 93 2.15 -0.46 -7.17
CA THR A 93 0.70 -0.52 -7.00
C THR A 93 0.22 -1.93 -6.69
N THR A 94 0.63 -2.91 -7.49
CA THR A 94 0.27 -4.31 -7.25
C THR A 94 0.84 -4.86 -5.94
N ALA A 95 1.93 -4.30 -5.42
CA ALA A 95 2.43 -4.64 -4.08
C ALA A 95 1.52 -4.11 -2.97
N ALA A 96 1.11 -2.85 -3.07
CA ALA A 96 0.18 -2.24 -2.13
C ALA A 96 -1.19 -2.91 -2.18
N THR A 97 -1.70 -3.19 -3.39
CA THR A 97 -2.94 -3.95 -3.60
C THR A 97 -2.89 -5.34 -2.97
N PHE A 98 -1.75 -6.04 -3.04
CA PHE A 98 -1.58 -7.30 -2.33
C PHE A 98 -1.70 -7.12 -0.81
N LEU A 99 -1.05 -6.10 -0.24
CA LEU A 99 -1.08 -5.85 1.20
C LEU A 99 -2.47 -5.41 1.71
N ALA A 100 -3.19 -4.61 0.93
CA ALA A 100 -4.54 -4.15 1.27
C ALA A 100 -5.56 -5.29 1.37
N ALA A 101 -5.29 -6.47 0.82
CA ALA A 101 -6.15 -7.63 1.03
C ALA A 101 -6.10 -8.18 2.48
N PHE A 102 -5.12 -7.74 3.29
CA PHE A 102 -4.88 -8.26 4.64
C PHE A 102 -5.26 -7.29 5.76
N VAL A 103 -5.87 -6.15 5.43
CA VAL A 103 -6.29 -5.12 6.41
C VAL A 103 -7.79 -5.12 6.68
N GLY A 104 -8.58 -5.94 5.97
CA GLY A 104 -10.04 -5.96 6.11
C GLY A 104 -10.67 -4.62 5.73
N ASP A 105 -11.63 -4.15 6.53
CA ASP A 105 -12.35 -2.89 6.31
C ASP A 105 -11.70 -1.68 7.02
N TYR A 106 -10.53 -1.85 7.63
CA TYR A 106 -9.85 -0.76 8.32
C TYR A 106 -9.24 0.23 7.30
N PRO A 107 -9.31 1.55 7.55
CA PRO A 107 -8.57 2.54 6.78
C PRO A 107 -7.08 2.19 6.75
N PHE A 108 -6.51 2.07 5.55
CA PHE A 108 -5.13 1.63 5.35
C PHE A 108 -4.36 2.61 4.48
N ALA A 109 -3.09 2.83 4.83
CA ALA A 109 -2.11 3.57 4.04
C ALA A 109 -0.70 2.99 4.15
#